data_AF-A0A2A5GU43-F1
#
_entry.id   AF-A0A2A5GU43-F1
#
_cell.length_a   1.000
_cell.length_b   1.000
_cell.length_c   1.000
_cell.angle_alpha   90.00
_cell.angle_beta   90.00
_cell.angle_gamma   90.00
#
_symmetry.space_group_name_H-M   'P 1'
#
loop_
_entity.id
_entity.type
_entity.pdbx_description
1 polymer ?
#
loop_
_entity_poly.entity_id
_entity_poly.type
_entity_poly.pdbx_seq_one_letter_code
_entity_poly.pdbx_strand_id
1 'polypeptide(L)'
;MKQGIKTAIAASAMYLAVYSAMPLATSFAETANTAASPSCGLHDRITSTLATQYNEVPYHRGLTPQGAMIEIFVSKARTFTVVVTIQTGMSCLVTAGTNWMDVGTISYSFDKKLSGDIEREH
;
A
#
# COMPACT_ATOMS: atom_id res chain seq x y z
N MET A 1 -64.21 37.33 7.03
CA MET A 1 -64.62 36.10 6.31
C MET A 1 -63.82 34.95 6.93
N LYS A 2 -64.39 34.23 7.92
CA LYS A 2 -64.81 32.81 7.86
C LYS A 2 -63.77 31.96 7.11
N GLN A 3 -63.03 31.03 7.72
CA GLN A 3 -63.39 29.80 8.45
C GLN A 3 -62.18 29.44 9.35
N GLY A 4 -62.23 28.78 10.50
CA GLY A 4 -63.12 27.73 10.98
C GLY A 4 -62.26 26.76 11.80
N ILE A 5 -62.06 27.12 13.07
CA ILE A 5 -61.36 26.41 14.16
C ILE A 5 -61.77 24.94 14.27
N LYS A 6 -60.82 24.01 14.50
CA LYS A 6 -61.01 22.86 15.43
C LYS A 6 -59.69 22.49 16.14
N THR A 7 -59.51 23.06 17.34
CA THR A 7 -59.18 22.37 18.62
C THR A 7 -58.10 21.26 18.57
N ALA A 8 -56.87 21.39 19.08
CA ALA A 8 -56.45 21.54 20.49
C ALA A 8 -57.37 20.71 21.43
N ILE A 9 -56.93 19.78 22.27
CA ILE A 9 -56.05 19.93 23.42
C ILE A 9 -55.85 18.51 24.00
N ALA A 10 -54.66 18.26 24.57
CA ALA A 10 -54.38 17.34 25.69
C ALA A 10 -54.45 15.82 25.43
N ALA A 11 -53.58 14.98 26.00
CA ALA A 11 -52.51 15.22 26.95
C ALA A 11 -51.52 14.04 26.88
N SER A 12 -50.24 14.39 26.83
CA SER A 12 -49.17 13.87 27.68
C SER A 12 -49.57 12.79 28.68
N ALA A 13 -49.44 11.50 28.32
CA ALA A 13 -49.19 10.40 29.27
C ALA A 13 -48.97 9.07 28.52
N MET A 14 -48.08 9.04 27.52
CA MET A 14 -47.62 7.75 26.96
C MET A 14 -46.15 7.84 26.53
N TYR A 15 -45.36 8.48 27.38
CA TYR A 15 -43.92 8.21 27.47
C TYR A 15 -43.74 7.20 28.60
N LEU A 16 -42.88 6.18 28.41
CA LEU A 16 -42.43 5.18 29.41
C LEU A 16 -43.11 3.80 29.44
N ALA A 17 -43.42 3.16 28.30
CA ALA A 17 -43.71 1.71 28.34
C ALA A 17 -43.35 0.89 27.07
N VAL A 18 -42.41 1.34 26.23
CA VAL A 18 -41.90 0.51 25.12
C VAL A 18 -40.38 0.63 25.04
N TYR A 19 -39.69 0.15 26.07
CA TYR A 19 -38.27 -0.18 26.03
C TYR A 19 -38.13 -1.71 26.10
N SER A 20 -38.80 -2.44 25.20
CA SER A 20 -38.56 -3.86 25.01
C SER A 20 -37.39 -4.03 24.04
N ALA A 21 -36.27 -4.48 24.61
CA ALA A 21 -34.97 -4.72 24.00
C ALA A 21 -35.01 -5.24 22.55
N MET A 22 -34.54 -4.41 21.62
CA MET A 22 -34.15 -4.83 20.27
C MET A 22 -32.62 -4.99 20.28
N PRO A 23 -32.06 -6.21 20.30
CA PRO A 23 -30.61 -6.37 20.16
C PRO A 23 -30.24 -6.05 18.72
N LEU A 24 -29.56 -4.92 18.50
CA LEU A 24 -28.91 -4.64 17.21
C LEU A 24 -27.75 -5.64 17.06
N ALA A 25 -27.99 -6.75 16.36
CA ALA A 25 -26.91 -7.63 15.91
C ALA A 25 -26.11 -6.88 14.84
N THR A 26 -25.02 -6.23 15.25
CA THR A 26 -24.06 -5.61 14.33
C THR A 26 -23.23 -6.72 13.69
N SER A 27 -23.63 -7.16 12.50
CA SER A 27 -22.78 -8.01 11.66
C SER A 27 -21.55 -7.20 11.26
N PHE A 28 -20.38 -7.53 11.81
CA PHE A 28 -19.12 -7.03 11.28
C PHE A 28 -18.87 -7.75 9.95
N ALA A 29 -19.06 -7.04 8.84
CA ALA A 29 -18.57 -7.50 7.54
C ALA A 29 -17.05 -7.39 7.57
N GLU A 30 -16.38 -8.54 7.68
CA GLU A 30 -14.92 -8.62 7.56
C GLU A 30 -14.58 -8.34 6.10
N THR A 31 -14.07 -7.14 5.82
CA THR A 31 -13.54 -6.80 4.51
C THR A 31 -12.27 -7.61 4.31
N ALA A 32 -12.37 -8.70 3.54
CA ALA A 32 -11.20 -9.42 3.07
C ALA A 32 -10.39 -8.44 2.21
N ASN A 33 -9.28 -7.92 2.77
CA ASN A 33 -8.27 -7.20 1.99
C ASN A 33 -7.76 -8.16 0.92
N THR A 34 -8.30 -8.04 -0.29
CA THR A 34 -7.78 -8.78 -1.44
C THR A 34 -6.43 -8.15 -1.75
N ALA A 35 -5.35 -8.75 -1.27
CA ALA A 35 -4.01 -8.35 -1.65
C ALA A 35 -3.96 -8.40 -3.18
N ALA A 36 -3.79 -7.23 -3.81
CA ALA A 36 -3.75 -7.13 -5.26
C ALA A 36 -2.69 -8.10 -5.77
N SER A 37 -3.09 -9.05 -6.61
CA SER A 37 -2.13 -9.97 -7.23
C SER A 37 -1.10 -9.11 -7.98
N PRO A 38 0.20 -9.40 -7.82
CA PRO A 38 1.24 -8.59 -8.45
C PRO A 38 1.02 -8.60 -9.96
N SER A 39 1.02 -7.41 -10.57
CA SER A 39 0.91 -7.29 -12.02
C SER A 39 2.19 -7.78 -12.65
N CYS A 40 2.12 -8.82 -13.48
CA CYS A 40 3.27 -9.48 -14.09
C CYS A 40 3.26 -9.35 -15.62
N GLY A 41 4.45 -9.31 -16.22
CA GLY A 41 4.66 -9.19 -17.66
C GLY A 41 6.12 -9.38 -18.02
N LEU A 42 6.42 -9.53 -19.32
CA LEU A 42 7.81 -9.64 -19.79
C LEU A 42 8.60 -8.40 -19.32
N HIS A 43 9.85 -8.60 -18.92
CA HIS A 43 10.71 -7.53 -18.41
C HIS A 43 10.71 -6.26 -19.28
N ASP A 44 10.88 -6.42 -20.59
CA ASP A 44 10.89 -5.30 -21.54
C ASP A 44 9.56 -4.55 -21.58
N ARG A 45 8.43 -5.27 -21.44
CA ARG A 45 7.10 -4.65 -21.41
C ARG A 45 6.88 -3.87 -20.13
N ILE A 46 7.29 -4.42 -18.98
CA ILE A 46 7.23 -3.71 -17.69
C ILE A 46 8.11 -2.47 -17.74
N THR A 47 9.38 -2.61 -18.13
CA THR A 47 10.34 -1.52 -18.24
C THR A 47 9.84 -0.41 -19.18
N SER A 48 9.36 -0.78 -20.36
CA SER A 48 8.79 0.17 -21.32
C SER A 48 7.55 0.88 -20.77
N THR A 49 6.68 0.17 -20.04
CA THR A 49 5.46 0.76 -19.47
C THR A 49 5.81 1.75 -18.36
N LEU A 50 6.70 1.37 -17.44
CA LEU A 50 7.18 2.24 -16.37
C LEU A 50 7.85 3.51 -16.93
N ALA A 51 8.69 3.36 -17.96
CA ALA A 51 9.35 4.49 -18.59
C ALA A 51 8.37 5.42 -19.31
N THR A 52 7.41 4.88 -20.06
CA THR A 52 6.52 5.70 -20.91
C THR A 52 5.33 6.28 -20.17
N GLN A 53 4.73 5.53 -19.24
CA GLN A 53 3.51 5.96 -18.54
C GLN A 53 3.80 6.66 -17.22
N TYR A 54 4.86 6.25 -16.52
CA TYR A 54 5.16 6.75 -15.17
C TYR A 54 6.44 7.61 -15.14
N ASN A 55 7.16 7.72 -16.26
CA ASN A 55 8.48 8.35 -16.32
C ASN A 55 9.46 7.76 -15.30
N GLU A 56 9.26 6.49 -14.96
CA GLU A 56 10.10 5.75 -14.03
C GLU A 56 11.16 4.97 -14.80
N VAL A 57 12.42 5.18 -14.42
CA VAL A 57 13.58 4.52 -15.04
C VAL A 57 14.35 3.71 -13.99
N PRO A 58 15.10 2.66 -14.36
CA PRO A 58 15.87 1.88 -13.41
C PRO A 58 16.82 2.76 -12.59
N TYR A 59 16.76 2.62 -11.27
CA TYR A 59 17.59 3.36 -10.30
C TYR A 59 18.61 2.43 -9.61
N HIS A 60 18.14 1.31 -9.08
CA HIS A 60 18.98 0.27 -8.48
C HIS A 60 18.56 -1.13 -8.92
N ARG A 61 19.52 -2.06 -8.93
CA ARG A 61 19.29 -3.46 -9.30
C ARG A 61 20.23 -4.39 -8.53
N GLY A 62 19.76 -5.58 -8.20
CA GLY A 62 20.56 -6.65 -7.60
C GLY A 62 20.06 -8.04 -7.99
N LEU A 63 20.85 -9.07 -7.71
CA LEU A 63 20.48 -10.47 -7.90
C LEU A 63 20.35 -11.16 -6.55
N THR A 64 19.32 -11.99 -6.40
CA THR A 64 19.21 -12.90 -5.26
C THR A 64 20.03 -14.17 -5.50
N PRO A 65 20.37 -14.95 -4.44
CA PRO A 65 21.05 -16.24 -4.60
C PRO A 65 20.29 -17.23 -5.51
N GLN A 66 18.96 -17.12 -5.57
CA GLN A 66 18.09 -17.92 -6.43
C GLN A 66 18.06 -17.41 -7.89
N GLY A 67 18.84 -16.38 -8.22
CA GLY A 67 18.94 -15.83 -9.57
C GLY A 67 17.75 -14.94 -9.97
N ALA A 68 16.93 -14.51 -9.03
CA ALA A 68 15.92 -13.49 -9.29
C ALA A 68 16.58 -12.10 -9.30
N MET A 69 16.20 -11.26 -10.24
CA MET A 69 16.67 -9.87 -10.34
C MET A 69 15.66 -8.95 -9.66
N ILE A 70 16.12 -8.18 -8.68
CA ILE A 70 15.33 -7.15 -8.01
C ILE A 70 15.73 -5.82 -8.62
N GLU A 71 14.74 -4.99 -8.95
CA GLU A 71 14.93 -3.67 -9.52
C GLU A 71 14.06 -2.64 -8.81
N ILE A 72 14.59 -1.43 -8.67
CA ILE A 72 13.86 -0.25 -8.20
C ILE A 72 13.87 0.76 -9.34
N PHE A 73 12.69 1.17 -9.77
CA PHE A 73 12.48 2.21 -10.77
C PHE A 73 12.00 3.48 -10.08
N VAL A 74 12.47 4.64 -10.51
CA VAL A 74 12.16 5.93 -9.90
C VAL A 74 11.94 7.00 -10.96
N SER A 75 11.01 7.93 -10.71
CA SER A 75 10.80 9.11 -11.55
C SER A 75 11.31 10.39 -10.89
N LYS A 76 11.51 11.44 -11.70
CA LYS A 76 11.78 12.80 -11.18
C LYS A 76 10.64 13.35 -10.31
N ALA A 77 9.42 12.85 -10.49
CA ALA A 77 8.26 13.17 -9.66
C ALA A 77 8.23 12.41 -8.33
N ARG A 78 9.30 11.67 -8.00
CA ARG A 78 9.45 10.88 -6.77
C ARG A 78 8.43 9.74 -6.66
N THR A 79 7.94 9.22 -7.78
CA THR A 79 7.25 7.92 -7.80
C THR A 79 8.29 6.80 -7.88
N PHE A 80 7.92 5.62 -7.39
CA PHE A 80 8.76 4.45 -7.50
C PHE A 80 7.95 3.17 -7.74
N THR A 81 8.59 2.19 -8.37
CA THR A 81 8.10 0.83 -8.52
C THR A 81 9.22 -0.16 -8.26
N VAL A 82 8.94 -1.21 -7.48
CA VAL A 82 9.85 -2.33 -7.25
C VAL A 82 9.39 -3.51 -8.12
N VAL A 83 10.31 -4.07 -8.87
CA VAL A 83 10.08 -5.17 -9.80
C VAL A 83 10.98 -6.34 -9.44
N VAL A 84 10.42 -7.55 -9.44
CA VAL A 84 11.17 -8.79 -9.32
C VAL A 84 11.04 -9.58 -10.61
N THR A 85 12.17 -9.95 -11.20
CA THR A 85 12.27 -10.72 -12.44
C THR A 85 12.89 -12.07 -12.17
N ILE A 86 12.19 -13.15 -12.50
CA ILE A 86 12.73 -14.50 -12.40
C ILE A 86 13.47 -14.90 -13.68
N GLN A 87 14.23 -15.98 -13.62
CA GLN A 87 15.11 -16.46 -14.70
C GLN A 87 14.39 -16.72 -16.04
N THR A 88 13.07 -16.95 -16.01
CA THR A 88 12.25 -17.13 -17.22
C THR A 88 11.99 -15.80 -17.97
N GLY A 89 12.47 -14.66 -17.44
CA GLY A 89 12.21 -13.33 -17.98
C GLY A 89 10.87 -12.73 -17.55
N MET A 90 10.14 -13.42 -16.66
CA MET A 90 8.88 -12.93 -16.10
C MET A 90 9.15 -11.94 -14.97
N SER A 91 8.61 -10.73 -15.11
CA SER A 91 8.76 -9.64 -14.16
C SER A 91 7.42 -9.31 -13.51
N CYS A 92 7.43 -9.13 -12.20
CA CYS A 92 6.24 -8.79 -11.43
C CYS A 92 6.47 -7.52 -10.61
N LEU A 93 5.50 -6.60 -10.64
CA LEU A 93 5.48 -5.45 -9.75
C LEU A 93 5.12 -5.93 -8.34
N VAL A 94 6.04 -5.74 -7.40
CA VAL A 94 5.82 -6.19 -6.00
C VAL A 94 5.31 -5.06 -5.12
N THR A 95 5.70 -3.82 -5.40
CA THR A 95 5.17 -2.62 -4.74
C THR A 95 5.41 -1.38 -5.60
N ALA A 96 4.60 -0.35 -5.40
CA ALA A 96 4.76 0.96 -6.03
C ALA A 96 4.27 2.06 -5.08
N GLY A 97 4.75 3.29 -5.26
CA GLY A 97 4.35 4.40 -4.42
C GLY A 97 4.90 5.75 -4.86
N THR A 98 4.76 6.72 -3.96
CA THR A 98 5.18 8.11 -4.16
C THR A 98 6.14 8.53 -3.06
N ASN A 99 6.68 9.75 -3.15
CA ASN A 99 7.60 10.34 -2.17
C ASN A 99 8.90 9.54 -1.99
N TRP A 100 9.46 8.99 -3.06
CA TRP A 100 10.80 8.40 -3.05
C TRP A 100 11.84 9.38 -2.49
N MET A 101 12.72 8.93 -1.61
CA MET A 101 13.78 9.76 -1.03
C MET A 101 15.08 8.97 -0.97
N ASP A 102 16.15 9.58 -1.44
CA ASP A 102 17.48 9.08 -1.17
C ASP A 102 17.83 9.36 0.28
N VAL A 103 18.27 8.32 1.00
CA VAL A 103 18.71 8.45 2.41
C VAL A 103 20.12 9.05 2.55
N GLY A 104 20.70 9.54 1.45
CA GLY A 104 22.08 9.99 1.36
C GLY A 104 23.08 8.83 1.51
N THR A 105 24.29 9.00 1.00
CA THR A 105 25.38 8.08 1.34
C THR A 105 25.78 8.37 2.78
N ILE A 106 25.31 7.55 3.72
CA ILE A 106 26.01 7.45 4.99
C ILE A 106 27.36 6.77 4.72
N SER A 107 28.45 7.54 4.72
CA SER A 107 29.81 6.99 4.79
C SER A 107 30.06 6.42 6.19
N TYR A 108 29.20 5.50 6.63
CA TYR A 108 29.17 5.02 8.00
C TYR A 108 30.22 3.94 8.20
N SER A 109 31.51 4.24 7.99
CA SER A 109 32.58 3.37 8.45
C SER A 109 32.39 1.87 8.07
N PHE A 110 31.71 1.60 6.94
CA PHE A 110 31.27 0.25 6.58
C PHE A 110 32.51 -0.63 6.38
N ASP A 111 33.58 -0.03 5.87
CA ASP A 111 34.91 -0.63 5.76
C ASP A 111 35.54 -1.01 7.10
N LYS A 112 35.47 -0.16 8.13
CA LYS A 112 36.28 -0.36 9.35
C LYS A 112 35.68 -1.38 10.32
N LYS A 113 34.35 -1.51 10.38
CA LYS A 113 33.72 -2.49 11.28
C LYS A 113 33.68 -3.88 10.65
N LEU A 114 33.47 -3.98 9.33
CA LEU A 114 33.54 -5.29 8.64
C LEU A 114 34.97 -5.85 8.62
N SER A 115 36.00 -5.02 8.44
CA SER A 115 37.39 -5.48 8.50
C SER A 115 37.82 -5.86 9.93
N GLY A 116 37.40 -5.08 10.95
CA GLY A 116 37.77 -5.32 12.34
C GLY A 116 37.03 -6.48 13.02
N ASP A 117 35.89 -6.92 12.47
CA ASP A 117 35.16 -8.09 12.97
C ASP A 117 35.59 -9.40 12.28
N ILE A 118 36.27 -9.36 11.11
CA ILE A 118 36.83 -10.56 10.45
C ILE A 118 38.15 -11.02 11.09
N GLU A 119 38.97 -10.10 11.63
CA GLU A 119 40.27 -10.44 12.24
C GLU A 119 40.19 -11.03 13.66
N ARG A 120 38.98 -11.18 14.25
CA ARG A 120 38.80 -11.68 15.62
C ARG A 120 38.32 -13.14 15.74
N GLU A 121 38.26 -13.89 14.63
CA GLU A 121 38.01 -15.35 14.63
C GLU A 121 39.28 -16.18 14.32
N HIS A 122 40.42 -15.79 14.88
CA HIS A 122 41.58 -16.68 15.03
C HIS A 122 42.23 -16.46 16.40
#